data_AF-A0A7C7E0H4-F1
#
_entry.id   AF-A0A7C7E0H4-F1
#
_cell.length_a   1.000
_cell.length_b   1.000
_cell.length_c   1.000
_cell.angle_alpha   90.00
_cell.angle_beta   90.00
_cell.angle_gamma   90.00
#
_symmetry.space_group_name_H-M   'P 1'
#
loop_
_entity.id
_entity.type
_entity.pdbx_description
1 polymer ?
#
loop_
_entity_poly.entity_id
_entity_poly.type
_entity_poly.pdbx_seq_one_letter_code
_entity_poly.pdbx_strand_id
1 'polypeptide(L)'
;MKLVELDRTSPSLQEVIDWAEHELVVLRQADGSVFALSQVDDFAVETSMLEANPEFAAFLQQLSEDDNTMSSDDVRKELGLS
;
A
#
# COMPACT_ATOMS: atom_id res chain seq x y z
N MET A 1 -4.51 12.77 0.47
CA MET A 1 -3.18 12.91 1.09
C MET A 1 -3.05 14.32 1.64
N LYS A 2 -2.66 14.43 2.91
CA LYS A 2 -2.53 15.70 3.65
C LYS A 2 -1.09 15.93 4.09
N LEU A 3 -0.56 17.13 3.87
CA LEU A 3 0.77 17.55 4.35
C LEU A 3 0.63 18.49 5.55
N VAL A 4 1.36 18.20 6.62
CA VAL A 4 1.37 18.98 7.86
C VAL A 4 2.79 19.42 8.15
N GLU A 5 2.99 20.73 8.18
CA GLU A 5 4.26 21.36 8.53
C GLU A 5 4.26 21.58 10.06
N LEU A 6 5.02 20.76 10.80
CA LEU A 6 5.04 20.72 12.27
C LEU A 6 5.75 21.95 12.91
N ASP A 7 6.44 22.73 12.10
CA ASP A 7 7.06 24.01 12.48
C ASP A 7 6.04 25.17 12.50
N ARG A 8 4.97 25.05 11.71
CA ARG A 8 3.89 26.04 11.59
C ARG A 8 2.69 25.72 12.46
N THR A 9 2.50 24.45 12.77
CA THR A 9 1.34 23.94 13.50
C THR A 9 1.77 22.86 14.49
N SER A 10 1.11 22.80 15.64
CA SER A 10 1.36 21.76 16.65
C SER A 10 0.06 21.00 16.92
N PRO A 11 -0.37 20.16 15.95
CA PRO A 11 -1.56 19.33 16.15
C PRO A 11 -1.28 18.30 17.24
N SER A 12 -2.32 17.97 17.99
CA SER A 12 -2.28 16.85 18.93
C SER A 12 -2.16 15.51 18.17
N LEU A 13 -1.64 14.48 18.85
CA LEU A 13 -1.57 13.15 18.27
C LEU A 13 -2.95 12.62 17.86
N GLN A 14 -4.00 12.94 18.63
CA GLN A 14 -5.37 12.54 18.30
C GLN A 14 -5.83 13.17 16.97
N GLU A 15 -5.62 14.47 16.76
CA GLU A 15 -5.99 15.13 15.51
C GLU A 15 -5.26 14.52 14.29
N VAL A 16 -3.99 14.16 14.47
CA VAL A 16 -3.21 13.55 13.40
C VAL A 16 -3.71 12.13 13.08
N ILE A 17 -4.14 11.37 14.10
CA ILE A 17 -4.78 10.05 13.93
C ILE A 17 -6.12 10.18 13.21
N ASP A 18 -6.99 11.12 13.64
CA ASP A 18 -8.31 11.34 13.03
C ASP A 18 -8.19 11.70 11.54
N TRP A 19 -7.14 12.45 11.15
CA TRP A 19 -6.87 12.70 9.73
C TRP A 19 -6.41 11.43 8.98
N ALA A 20 -5.61 10.59 9.63
CA ALA A 20 -5.08 9.37 9.05
C ALA A 20 -6.14 8.25 8.86
N GLU A 21 -7.31 8.35 9.50
CA GLU A 21 -8.46 7.46 9.24
C GLU A 21 -9.10 7.68 7.86
N HIS A 22 -8.83 8.80 7.20
CA HIS A 22 -9.47 9.18 5.95
C HIS A 22 -8.48 9.35 4.79
N GLU A 23 -7.21 9.62 5.08
CA GLU A 23 -6.18 9.81 4.07
C GLU A 23 -4.76 9.71 4.64
N LEU A 24 -3.79 9.38 3.79
CA LEU A 24 -2.36 9.44 4.15
C LEU A 24 -1.97 10.84 4.65
N VAL A 25 -1.44 10.91 5.87
CA VAL A 25 -0.93 12.13 6.48
C VAL A 25 0.59 12.14 6.42
N VAL A 26 1.16 13.20 5.89
CA VAL A 26 2.61 13.44 5.80
C VAL A 26 2.97 14.55 6.78
N LEU A 27 3.85 14.26 7.73
CA LEU A 27 4.36 15.22 8.70
C LEU A 27 5.76 15.66 8.29
N ARG A 28 5.97 16.97 8.15
CA ARG A 28 7.29 17.55 7.83
C ARG A 28 7.80 18.38 9.00
N GLN A 29 9.06 18.16 9.36
CA GLN A 29 9.79 18.92 10.36
C GLN A 29 10.59 20.05 9.71
N ALA A 30 10.97 21.06 10.51
CA ALA A 30 11.75 22.22 10.04
C ALA A 30 13.13 21.85 9.46
N ASP A 31 13.69 20.73 9.88
CA ASP A 31 14.95 20.18 9.38
C ASP A 31 14.81 19.48 8.01
N GLY A 32 13.58 19.41 7.49
CA GLY A 32 13.25 18.73 6.24
C GLY A 32 12.96 17.24 6.40
N SER A 33 13.03 16.67 7.61
CA SER A 33 12.65 15.29 7.89
C SER A 33 11.15 15.11 7.63
N VAL A 34 10.78 13.98 7.01
CA VAL A 34 9.40 13.68 6.62
C VAL A 34 8.98 12.32 7.17
N PHE A 35 7.80 12.26 7.76
CA PHE A 35 7.17 11.05 8.29
C PHE A 35 5.80 10.88 7.63
N ALA A 36 5.35 9.64 7.49
CA ALA A 36 4.01 9.34 7.01
C ALA A 36 3.24 8.55 8.07
N LEU A 37 1.97 8.90 8.24
CA LEU A 37 0.99 8.18 9.05
C LEU A 37 -0.15 7.74 8.14
N SER A 38 -0.43 6.44 8.17
CA SER A 38 -1.56 5.78 7.52
C SER A 38 -2.17 4.80 8.51
N GLN A 39 -3.42 4.42 8.30
CA GLN A 39 -4.01 3.33 9.06
C GLN A 39 -3.24 2.03 8.72
N VAL A 40 -2.98 1.20 9.73
CA VAL A 40 -2.25 -0.07 9.56
C VAL A 40 -2.96 -0.99 8.54
N ASP A 41 -4.27 -0.80 8.33
CA ASP A 41 -5.13 -1.59 7.44
C ASP A 41 -5.39 -0.95 6.06
N ASP A 42 -4.69 0.11 5.69
CA ASP A 42 -4.80 0.70 4.33
C ASP A 42 -4.55 -0.36 3.23
N PHE A 43 -3.71 -1.37 3.50
CA PHE A 43 -3.52 -2.52 2.61
C PHE A 43 -4.76 -3.41 2.49
N ALA A 44 -5.51 -3.64 3.58
CA ALA A 44 -6.75 -4.43 3.56
C ALA A 44 -7.86 -3.69 2.80
N VAL A 45 -7.91 -2.37 2.91
CA VAL A 45 -8.82 -1.52 2.14
C VAL A 45 -8.45 -1.53 0.65
N GLU A 46 -7.17 -1.34 0.31
CA GLU A 46 -6.67 -1.42 -1.08
C GLU A 46 -6.91 -2.80 -1.70
N THR A 47 -6.66 -3.90 -0.97
CA THR A 47 -6.96 -5.26 -1.44
C THR A 47 -8.46 -5.48 -1.61
N SER A 48 -9.30 -5.00 -0.68
CA SER A 48 -10.76 -5.08 -0.83
C SER A 48 -11.28 -4.31 -2.05
N MET A 49 -10.70 -3.13 -2.35
CA MET A 49 -11.02 -2.37 -3.55
C MET A 49 -10.55 -3.07 -4.83
N LEU A 50 -9.40 -3.75 -4.77
CA LEU A 50 -8.84 -4.51 -5.88
C LEU A 50 -9.65 -5.78 -6.16
N GLU A 51 -10.09 -6.50 -5.13
CA GLU A 51 -11.00 -7.64 -5.24
C GLU A 51 -12.36 -7.25 -5.82
N ALA A 52 -12.85 -6.04 -5.51
CA ALA A 52 -14.08 -5.51 -6.06
C ALA A 52 -13.95 -4.97 -7.51
N ASN A 53 -12.74 -4.93 -8.07
CA ASN A 53 -12.50 -4.46 -9.44
C ASN A 53 -12.82 -5.59 -10.46
N PRO A 54 -13.84 -5.41 -11.33
CA PRO A 54 -14.25 -6.45 -12.28
C PRO A 54 -13.17 -6.82 -13.30
N GLU A 55 -12.34 -5.86 -13.72
CA GLU A 55 -11.26 -6.11 -14.69
C GLU A 55 -10.15 -6.94 -14.05
N PHE A 56 -9.83 -6.67 -12.78
CA PHE A 56 -8.85 -7.45 -12.03
C PHE A 56 -9.37 -8.86 -11.74
N ALA A 57 -10.63 -9.01 -11.35
CA ALA A 57 -11.27 -10.31 -11.18
C ALA A 57 -11.28 -11.13 -12.48
N ALA A 58 -11.59 -10.50 -13.62
CA ALA A 58 -11.54 -11.15 -14.93
C ALA A 58 -10.11 -11.57 -15.32
N PHE A 59 -9.11 -10.74 -15.02
CA PHE A 59 -7.71 -11.09 -15.22
C PHE A 59 -7.26 -12.27 -14.36
N LEU A 60 -7.63 -12.31 -13.08
CA LEU A 60 -7.36 -13.44 -12.19
C LEU A 60 -8.05 -14.72 -12.66
N GLN A 61 -9.29 -14.62 -13.16
CA GLN A 61 -9.99 -15.75 -13.75
C GLN A 61 -9.24 -16.29 -14.97
N GLN A 62 -8.81 -15.41 -15.88
CA GLN A 62 -8.00 -15.80 -17.04
C GLN A 62 -6.69 -16.47 -16.64
N LEU A 63 -5.99 -15.97 -15.62
CA LEU A 63 -4.79 -16.61 -15.08
C LEU A 63 -5.07 -17.98 -14.46
N SER A 64 -6.21 -18.14 -13.78
CA SER A 64 -6.57 -19.41 -13.15
C SER A 64 -6.90 -20.52 -14.16
N GLU A 65 -7.23 -20.14 -15.39
CA GLU A 65 -7.49 -21.04 -16.52
C GLU A 65 -6.21 -21.37 -17.32
N ASP A 66 -5.06 -20.75 -16.99
CA ASP A 66 -3.78 -21.04 -17.63
C ASP A 66 -3.10 -22.26 -16.97
N ASP A 67 -3.04 -23.37 -17.71
CA ASP A 67 -2.43 -24.63 -17.27
C ASP A 67 -0.88 -24.61 -17.34
N ASN A 68 -0.26 -23.48 -17.71
CA ASN A 68 1.20 -23.34 -17.68
C ASN A 68 1.74 -23.30 -16.25
N THR A 69 1.91 -24.48 -15.66
CA THR A 69 2.60 -24.65 -14.39
C THR A 69 4.09 -24.84 -14.64
N MET A 70 4.92 -24.03 -13.97
CA MET A 70 6.37 -24.24 -13.92
C MET A 70 6.76 -24.80 -12.54
N SER A 71 7.67 -25.77 -12.52
CA SER A 71 8.14 -26.31 -11.25
C SER A 71 8.96 -25.26 -10.50
N SER A 72 8.96 -25.32 -9.16
CA SER A 72 9.76 -24.40 -8.35
C SER A 72 11.26 -24.48 -8.67
N ASP A 73 11.74 -25.63 -9.14
CA ASP A 73 13.15 -25.82 -9.49
C ASP A 73 13.50 -25.20 -10.84
N ASP A 74 12.57 -25.19 -11.80
CA ASP A 74 12.73 -24.49 -13.07
C ASP A 74 12.70 -22.97 -12.87
N VAL A 75 11.81 -22.48 -11.99
CA VAL A 75 11.78 -21.07 -11.56
C VAL A 75 13.11 -20.64 -10.94
N ARG A 76 13.69 -21.45 -10.04
CA ARG A 76 14.97 -21.15 -9.41
C ARG A 76 16.12 -21.05 -10.41
N LYS A 77 16.14 -21.93 -11.42
CA LYS A 77 17.13 -21.89 -12.51
C LYS A 77 17.02 -20.65 -13.36
N GLU A 78 15.81 -20.27 -13.73
CA GLU A 78 15.57 -19.07 -14.56
C GLU A 78 15.96 -17.78 -13.81
N LEU A 79 15.71 -17.74 -12.50
CA LEU A 79 16.09 -16.60 -11.65
C LEU A 79 17.56 -16.58 -11.22
N GLY A 80 18.37 -17.57 -11.64
CA GLY A 80 19.79 -17.67 -11.26
C GLY A 80 20.01 -17.93 -9.77
N LEU A 81 19.04 -18.56 -9.10
CA LEU A 81 19.04 -18.86 -7.67
C LEU A 81 19.50 -20.30 -7.36
N SER A 82 20.04 -21.00 -8.36
CA SER A 82 20.49 -22.39 -8.31
C SER A 82 21.85 -22.59 -8.98
#